data_AF-A0A957GEK9-F1
#
_entry.id   AF-A0A957GEK9-F1
#
_cell.length_a   1.000
_cell.length_b   1.000
_cell.length_c   1.000
_cell.angle_alpha   90.00
_cell.angle_beta   90.00
_cell.angle_gamma   90.00
#
_symmetry.space_group_name_H-M   'P 1'
#
loop_
_entity.id
_entity.type
_entity.pdbx_description
1 polymer ?
#
loop_
_entity_poly.entity_id
_entity_poly.type
_entity_poly.pdbx_seq_one_letter_code
_entity_poly.pdbx_strand_id
1 'polypeptide(L)'
;MWIFLGIVIGFLGWFGLRYVLSGFFTVNQAELAVKTSFGRAQRIKGITTLDDPIAEFLRQKERERYIYPQVRVIPPGGPYFRWP
;
A
#
# COMPACT_ATOMS: atom_id res chain seq x y z
N MET A 1 -7.37 22.90 -35.86
CA MET A 1 -7.12 23.40 -34.49
C MET A 1 -8.12 22.84 -33.48
N TRP A 2 -9.43 23.07 -33.64
CA TRP A 2 -10.47 22.60 -32.70
C TRP A 2 -10.57 21.07 -32.53
N ILE A 3 -10.32 20.31 -33.61
CA ILE A 3 -10.35 18.84 -33.56
C ILE A 3 -9.25 18.29 -32.62
N PHE A 4 -8.03 18.82 -32.72
CA PHE A 4 -6.93 18.42 -31.83
C PHE A 4 -7.25 18.77 -30.37
N LEU A 5 -7.84 19.94 -30.12
CA LEU A 5 -8.27 20.34 -28.78
C LEU A 5 -9.32 19.37 -28.22
N GLY A 6 -10.30 18.98 -29.05
CA GLY A 6 -11.32 18.00 -28.67
C GLY A 6 -10.75 16.62 -28.34
N ILE A 7 -9.77 16.14 -29.11
CA ILE A 7 -9.08 14.86 -28.84
C ILE A 7 -8.34 14.92 -27.49
N VAL A 8 -7.61 16.01 -27.23
CA VAL A 8 -6.86 16.17 -25.97
C VAL A 8 -7.80 16.21 -24.78
N ILE A 9 -8.89 16.99 -24.86
CA ILE A 9 -9.88 17.08 -23.78
C ILE A 9 -10.57 15.74 -23.57
N GLY A 10 -10.95 15.04 -24.65
CA GLY A 10 -11.55 13.71 -24.58
C GLY A 10 -10.62 12.69 -23.92
N PHE A 11 -9.33 12.70 -24.29
CA PHE A 11 -8.31 11.84 -23.68
C PHE A 11 -8.13 12.16 -22.19
N LEU A 12 -8.02 13.44 -21.81
CA LEU A 12 -7.86 13.85 -20.42
C LEU A 12 -9.10 13.48 -19.57
N GLY A 13 -10.30 13.67 -20.12
CA GLY A 13 -11.54 13.25 -19.46
C GLY A 13 -11.62 11.75 -19.25
N TRP A 14 -11.35 10.97 -20.29
CA TRP A 14 -11.31 9.51 -20.22
C TRP A 14 -10.23 9.01 -19.26
N PHE A 15 -9.02 9.59 -19.32
CA PHE A 15 -7.90 9.23 -18.47
C PHE A 15 -8.17 9.55 -16.99
N GLY A 16 -8.66 10.76 -16.71
CA GLY A 16 -9.02 11.19 -15.36
C GLY A 16 -10.10 10.30 -14.74
N LEU A 17 -11.18 10.05 -15.48
CA LEU A 17 -12.25 9.18 -15.01
C LEU A 17 -11.76 7.75 -14.78
N ARG A 18 -11.00 7.18 -15.73
CA ARG A 18 -10.64 5.76 -15.69
C ARG A 18 -9.51 5.45 -14.73
N TYR A 19 -8.52 6.34 -14.57
CA TYR A 19 -7.31 6.05 -13.81
C TYR A 19 -7.22 6.82 -12.48
N VAL A 20 -7.74 8.04 -12.41
CA VAL A 20 -7.66 8.84 -11.17
C VAL A 20 -8.80 8.45 -10.23
N LEU A 21 -10.05 8.44 -10.70
CA LEU A 21 -11.18 8.13 -9.83
C LEU A 21 -11.21 6.67 -9.38
N SER A 22 -10.81 5.74 -10.25
CA SER A 22 -10.75 4.31 -9.90
C SER A 22 -9.58 3.96 -8.97
N GLY A 23 -8.59 4.85 -8.84
CA GLY A 23 -7.43 4.65 -7.98
C GLY A 23 -7.72 4.88 -6.49
N PHE A 24 -8.86 5.49 -6.16
CA PHE A 24 -9.23 5.70 -4.76
C PHE A 24 -9.84 4.44 -4.14
N PHE A 25 -9.39 4.12 -2.93
CA PHE A 25 -9.92 3.01 -2.16
C PHE A 25 -9.96 3.38 -0.67
N THR A 26 -10.81 2.67 0.08
CA THR A 26 -10.88 2.74 1.53
C THR A 26 -10.51 1.38 2.11
N VAL A 27 -9.94 1.40 3.32
CA VAL A 27 -9.63 0.19 4.08
C VAL A 27 -10.72 0.04 5.15
N ASN A 28 -11.28 -1.16 5.24
CA ASN A 28 -12.33 -1.46 6.21
C ASN A 28 -11.79 -1.36 7.66
N GLN A 29 -12.66 -1.09 8.63
CA GLN A 29 -12.27 -0.83 10.02
C GLN A 29 -11.54 -1.99 10.70
N ALA A 30 -11.91 -3.23 10.35
CA ALA A 30 -11.31 -4.46 10.89
C ALA A 30 -10.16 -5.01 10.03
N GLU A 31 -9.66 -4.22 9.08
CA GLU A 31 -8.64 -4.65 8.11
C GLU A 31 -7.43 -3.72 8.11
N LEU A 32 -6.30 -4.28 7.68
CA LEU A 32 -5.05 -3.58 7.49
C LEU A 32 -4.53 -3.87 6.09
N ALA A 33 -4.32 -2.83 5.29
CA ALA A 33 -3.79 -3.00 3.94
C ALA A 33 -2.25 -3.00 3.95
N VAL A 34 -1.64 -3.90 3.19
CA VAL A 34 -0.18 -3.94 3.05
C VAL A 34 0.23 -3.18 1.79
N LYS A 35 1.18 -2.26 1.93
CA LYS A 35 1.74 -1.56 0.77
C LYS A 35 2.63 -2.51 -0.03
N THR A 36 2.31 -2.68 -1.30
CA THR A 36 3.08 -3.50 -2.24
C THR A 36 3.71 -2.65 -3.35
N SER A 37 4.80 -3.14 -3.93
CA SER A 37 5.45 -2.59 -5.11
C SER A 37 5.86 -3.75 -6.00
N PHE A 38 5.46 -3.73 -7.28
CA PHE A 38 5.70 -4.81 -8.25
C PHE A 38 5.33 -6.21 -7.69
N GLY A 39 4.19 -6.32 -7.02
CA GLY A 39 3.71 -7.60 -6.44
C GLY A 39 4.41 -8.03 -5.15
N ARG A 40 5.38 -7.27 -4.63
CA ARG A 40 6.08 -7.57 -3.37
C ARG A 40 5.68 -6.60 -2.27
N ALA A 41 5.42 -7.12 -1.06
CA ALA A 41 5.20 -6.30 0.11
C ALA A 41 6.42 -5.40 0.42
N GLN A 42 6.17 -4.11 0.62
CA GLN A 42 7.20 -3.16 0.99
C GLN A 42 7.63 -3.43 2.43
N ARG A 43 8.88 -3.89 2.59
CA ARG A 43 9.48 -4.13 3.90
C ARG A 43 10.00 -2.83 4.51
N ILE A 44 9.94 -2.73 5.82
CA ILE A 44 10.61 -1.66 6.56
C ILE A 44 12.08 -2.08 6.70
N LYS A 45 13.01 -1.26 6.21
CA LYS A 45 14.43 -1.62 6.18
C LYS A 45 14.98 -1.66 7.61
N GLY A 46 15.71 -2.73 7.93
CA GLY A 46 16.40 -2.87 9.22
C GLY A 46 15.50 -3.19 10.40
N ILE A 47 14.20 -3.44 10.20
CA ILE A 47 13.26 -3.76 11.26
C ILE A 47 12.67 -5.16 11.02
N THR A 48 12.67 -5.94 12.09
CA THR A 48 12.17 -7.31 12.15
C THR A 48 11.18 -7.48 13.30
N THR A 49 10.61 -8.67 13.44
CA THR A 49 9.78 -9.01 14.60
C THR A 49 10.53 -8.87 15.92
N LEU A 50 11.87 -8.94 15.94
CA LEU A 50 12.66 -8.77 17.16
C LEU A 50 12.63 -7.34 17.72
N ASP A 51 12.30 -6.36 16.87
CA ASP A 51 12.22 -4.94 17.24
C ASP A 51 10.80 -4.55 17.71
N ASP A 52 9.86 -5.49 17.70
CA ASP A 52 8.49 -5.32 18.15
C ASP A 52 8.36 -5.75 19.63
N PRO A 53 7.56 -5.06 20.47
CA PRO A 53 7.27 -5.47 21.84
C PRO A 53 6.90 -6.95 22.01
N ILE A 54 6.32 -7.58 20.99
CA ILE A 54 6.01 -9.02 21.02
C ILE A 54 7.25 -9.91 21.22
N ALA A 55 8.43 -9.42 20.84
CA ALA A 55 9.69 -10.14 20.99
C ALA A 55 10.12 -10.32 22.46
N GLU A 56 9.67 -9.45 23.36
CA GLU A 56 10.00 -9.51 24.78
C GLU A 56 9.54 -10.83 25.40
N PHE A 57 8.39 -11.33 24.96
CA PHE A 57 7.79 -12.58 25.44
C PHE A 57 8.36 -13.85 24.79
N LEU A 58 9.20 -13.71 23.75
CA LEU A 58 9.82 -14.86 23.07
C LEU A 58 11.02 -15.39 23.86
N ARG A 59 11.12 -16.71 23.99
CA ARG A 59 12.32 -17.36 24.54
C ARG A 59 13.49 -17.22 23.58
N GLN A 60 14.72 -17.33 24.09
CA GLN A 60 15.94 -17.15 23.28
C GLN A 60 15.96 -17.99 21.99
N LYS A 61 15.58 -19.26 22.08
CA LYS A 61 15.49 -20.17 20.91
C LYS A 61 14.39 -19.80 19.92
N GLU A 62 13.32 -19.17 20.40
CA GLU A 62 12.19 -18.72 19.55
C GLU A 62 12.55 -17.43 18.82
N ARG A 63 13.31 -16.54 19.47
CA ARG A 63 13.83 -15.31 18.85
C ARG A 63 14.67 -15.62 17.61
N GLU A 64 15.54 -16.63 17.67
CA GLU A 64 16.34 -17.06 16.51
C GLU A 64 15.48 -17.56 15.33
N ARG A 65 14.30 -18.13 15.61
CA ARG A 65 13.41 -18.70 14.59
C ARG A 65 12.46 -17.66 14.00
N TYR A 66 11.97 -16.73 14.80
CA TYR A 66 10.89 -15.81 14.44
C TYR A 66 11.39 -14.42 14.04
N ILE A 67 12.44 -14.38 13.22
CA ILE A 67 13.02 -13.13 12.69
C ILE A 67 12.35 -12.78 11.36
N TYR A 68 11.08 -12.37 11.40
CA TYR A 68 10.37 -11.98 10.18
C TYR A 68 10.55 -10.49 9.86
N PRO A 69 10.68 -10.11 8.58
CA PRO A 69 10.75 -8.71 8.19
C PRO A 69 9.40 -8.02 8.40
N GLN A 70 9.41 -6.83 8.98
CA GLN A 70 8.17 -6.04 9.09
C GLN A 70 7.80 -5.42 7.74
N VAL A 71 6.50 -5.30 7.47
CA VAL A 71 5.95 -4.71 6.24
C VAL A 71 5.25 -3.39 6.54
N ARG A 72 5.21 -2.50 5.54
CA ARG A 72 4.52 -1.23 5.65
C ARG A 72 3.01 -1.44 5.54
N VAL A 73 2.31 -1.09 6.61
CA VAL A 73 0.86 -1.21 6.74
C VAL A 73 0.19 0.16 6.53
N ILE A 74 -1.01 0.15 5.97
CA ILE A 74 -1.91 1.29 5.80
C ILE A 74 -3.10 1.07 6.75
N PRO A 75 -3.40 2.03 7.64
CA PRO A 75 -4.45 1.87 8.65
C PRO A 75 -5.86 1.93 8.05
N PRO A 76 -6.88 1.47 8.79
CA PRO A 76 -8.29 1.57 8.38
C PRO A 76 -8.72 3.02 8.09
N GLY A 77 -9.75 3.17 7.25
CA GLY A 77 -10.28 4.45 6.83
C GLY A 77 -9.91 4.80 5.39
N GLY A 78 -9.79 6.09 5.10
CA GLY A 78 -9.45 6.59 3.77
C GLY A 78 -9.91 8.03 3.55
N PRO A 79 -9.93 8.51 2.30
CA PRO A 79 -9.57 7.78 1.07
C PRO A 79 -8.06 7.68 0.85
N TYR A 80 -7.60 6.51 0.43
CA TYR A 80 -6.24 6.29 -0.06
C TYR A 80 -6.22 6.25 -1.58
N PHE A 81 -5.08 6.61 -2.17
CA PHE A 81 -4.91 6.61 -3.62
C PHE A 81 -3.83 5.60 -4.05
N ARG A 82 -4.18 4.77 -5.04
CA ARG A 82 -3.29 3.84 -5.73
C ARG A 82 -3.33 4.16 -7.22
N TRP A 83 -2.16 4.36 -7.81
CA TRP A 83 -2.04 4.38 -9.26
C TRP A 83 -2.40 3.02 -9.84
N PRO A 84 -3.36 2.94 -10.80
CA PRO A 84 -3.63 1.73 -11.56
C PRO A 84 -2.43 1.29 -12.41
#